data_AF-A0A6V7WLV5-F1
#
_entry.id   AF-A0A6V7WLV5-F1
#
_cell.length_a   1.000
_cell.length_b   1.000
_cell.length_c   1.000
_cell.angle_alpha   90.00
_cell.angle_beta   90.00
_cell.angle_gamma   90.00
#
_symmetry.space_group_name_H-M   'P 1'
#
loop_
_entity.id
_entity.type
_entity.pdbx_description
1 polymer ?
#
loop_
_entity_poly.entity_id
_entity_poly.type
_entity_poly.pdbx_seq_one_letter_code
_entity_poly.pdbx_strand_id
1 'polypeptide(L)'
;MENVNLCKICRTNIIELISSNGTTNKINLLESSSDNCAFCFGLLCDEELHEQIANESSKKFLLEKFDGNTFILAINMPITQIFRETILQKLYDYGRWAPGSMSPKELLSCCLMGKIAEKTKLRPTLNSDLILTVSFENDEFMESDFNFALLNFPNEFTNSTNKKRRKLKNENNTDKNHINANSDLSQLLTKVKVRSLSMTNEIAR
;
A
#
# COMPACT_ATOMS: atom_id res chain seq x y z
N MET A 1 -21.31 2.52 15.76
CA MET A 1 -19.87 2.81 15.83
C MET A 1 -19.19 1.65 15.14
N GLU A 2 -18.52 1.89 14.02
CA GLU A 2 -17.78 0.83 13.33
C GLU A 2 -16.56 0.46 14.17
N ASN A 3 -16.45 -0.82 14.49
CA ASN A 3 -15.29 -1.36 15.19
C ASN A 3 -14.24 -1.71 14.14
N VAL A 4 -13.03 -1.17 14.29
CA VAL A 4 -11.91 -1.50 13.39
C VAL A 4 -10.91 -2.34 14.18
N ASN A 5 -10.71 -3.57 13.69
CA ASN A 5 -9.73 -4.50 14.25
C ASN A 5 -8.34 -4.11 13.79
N LEU A 6 -7.49 -3.68 14.71
CA LEU A 6 -6.10 -3.34 14.42
C LEU A 6 -5.18 -4.21 15.27
N CYS A 7 -4.07 -4.65 14.68
CA CYS A 7 -2.98 -5.18 15.48
C CYS A 7 -2.39 -4.06 16.35
N LYS A 8 -1.70 -4.44 17.43
CA LYS A 8 -1.07 -3.51 18.38
C LYS A 8 -0.20 -2.46 17.69
N ILE A 9 0.60 -2.85 16.71
CA ILE A 9 1.51 -1.94 15.98
C ILE A 9 0.71 -0.90 15.18
N CYS A 10 -0.28 -1.34 14.40
CA CYS A 10 -1.11 -0.41 13.61
C CYS A 10 -1.93 0.50 14.51
N ARG A 11 -2.45 -0.03 15.61
CA ARG A 11 -3.21 0.73 16.60
C ARG A 11 -2.37 1.84 17.22
N THR A 12 -1.15 1.54 17.68
CA THR A 12 -0.25 2.56 18.23
C THR A 12 0.05 3.66 17.22
N ASN A 13 0.45 3.29 15.99
CA ASN A 13 0.77 4.29 14.95
C ASN A 13 -0.44 5.15 14.57
N ILE A 14 -1.63 4.55 14.47
CA ILE A 14 -2.87 5.29 14.14
C ILE A 14 -3.29 6.19 15.31
N ILE A 15 -3.16 5.74 16.56
CA ILE A 15 -3.45 6.57 17.73
C ILE A 15 -2.50 7.76 17.80
N GLU A 16 -1.20 7.56 17.57
CA GLU A 16 -0.22 8.65 17.52
C GLU A 16 -0.59 9.65 16.43
N LEU A 17 -0.93 9.17 15.24
CA LEU A 17 -1.39 10.01 14.11
C LEU A 17 -2.66 10.80 14.45
N ILE A 18 -3.63 10.19 15.13
CA ILE A 18 -4.88 10.87 15.54
C ILE A 18 -4.61 11.88 16.66
N SER A 19 -3.76 11.51 17.63
CA SER A 19 -3.48 12.31 18.83
C SER A 19 -2.71 13.58 18.49
N SER A 20 -1.82 13.53 17.49
CA SER A 20 -1.14 14.73 16.97
C SER A 20 -2.10 15.74 16.33
N ASN A 21 -3.32 15.33 15.97
CA ASN A 21 -4.29 16.15 15.24
C ASN A 21 -5.38 16.79 16.10
N GLY A 22 -5.46 16.46 17.39
CA GLY A 22 -6.50 17.00 18.29
C GLY A 22 -7.95 16.58 17.94
N THR A 23 -8.14 15.77 16.90
CA THR A 23 -9.45 15.21 16.49
C THR A 23 -9.77 13.94 17.25
N THR A 24 -10.79 13.97 18.10
CA THR A 24 -11.35 12.81 18.79
C THR A 24 -12.44 12.15 17.94
N ASN A 25 -12.09 11.65 16.76
CA ASN A 25 -13.02 10.76 16.06
C ASN A 25 -13.26 9.52 16.92
N LYS A 26 -14.52 9.23 17.22
CA LYS A 26 -14.98 8.08 18.04
C LYS A 26 -14.83 6.77 17.26
N ILE A 27 -13.61 6.41 16.88
CA ILE A 27 -13.31 5.09 16.32
C ILE A 27 -12.99 4.17 17.49
N ASN A 28 -13.78 3.10 17.65
CA ASN A 28 -13.43 2.04 18.57
C ASN A 28 -12.34 1.17 17.92
N LEU A 29 -11.09 1.48 18.25
CA LEU A 29 -9.94 0.67 17.87
C LEU A 29 -9.89 -0.55 18.80
N LEU A 30 -10.38 -1.69 18.31
CA LEU A 30 -10.32 -2.95 19.04
C LEU A 30 -8.95 -3.58 18.82
N GLU A 31 -8.37 -4.10 19.90
CA GLU A 31 -7.17 -4.92 19.84
C GLU A 31 -7.57 -6.33 19.38
N SER A 32 -7.19 -6.69 18.15
CA SER A 32 -7.45 -8.01 17.60
C SER A 32 -6.24 -8.93 17.78
N SER A 33 -6.46 -10.25 17.63
CA SER A 33 -5.37 -11.15 17.27
C SER A 33 -4.63 -10.61 16.04
N SER A 34 -3.32 -10.81 16.01
CA SER A 34 -2.36 -10.26 15.04
C SER A 34 -2.82 -10.36 13.60
N ASP A 35 -3.48 -11.46 13.25
CA ASP A 35 -3.65 -11.91 11.86
C ASP A 35 -4.82 -11.21 11.14
N ASN A 36 -5.78 -10.66 11.90
CA ASN A 36 -6.98 -10.01 11.35
C ASN A 36 -6.88 -8.47 11.35
N CYS A 37 -5.67 -7.93 11.28
CA CYS A 37 -5.50 -6.47 11.24
C CYS A 37 -6.08 -5.90 9.95
N ALA A 38 -7.12 -5.08 10.07
CA ALA A 38 -7.77 -4.41 8.95
C ALA A 38 -6.88 -3.35 8.26
N PHE A 39 -5.66 -3.09 8.75
CA PHE A 39 -4.79 -2.09 8.12
C PHE A 39 -3.57 -2.70 7.42
N CYS A 40 -2.83 -3.57 8.11
CA CYS A 40 -1.65 -4.24 7.56
C CYS A 40 -1.92 -5.67 7.10
N PHE A 41 -3.17 -6.15 7.14
CA PHE A 41 -3.52 -7.54 6.81
C PHE A 41 -2.74 -8.59 7.62
N GLY A 42 -2.40 -8.25 8.86
CA GLY A 42 -1.62 -9.10 9.75
C GLY A 42 -0.11 -9.12 9.47
N LEU A 43 0.35 -8.54 8.34
CA LEU A 43 1.74 -8.63 7.89
C LEU A 43 2.79 -8.13 8.89
N LEU A 44 2.44 -7.19 9.77
CA LEU A 44 3.39 -6.66 10.76
C LEU A 44 3.60 -7.55 11.98
N CYS A 45 2.68 -8.48 12.23
CA CYS A 45 2.70 -9.34 13.42
C CYS A 45 2.88 -10.82 13.08
N ASP A 46 2.98 -11.17 11.80
CA ASP A 46 3.17 -12.54 11.33
C ASP A 46 4.66 -12.93 11.35
N GLU A 47 5.13 -13.32 12.55
CA GLU A 47 6.53 -13.74 12.75
C GLU A 47 6.89 -14.98 11.93
N GLU A 48 5.93 -15.89 11.70
CA GLU A 48 6.16 -17.10 10.92
C GLU A 48 6.42 -16.76 9.46
N LEU A 49 5.60 -15.88 8.87
CA LEU A 49 5.81 -15.38 7.51
C LEU A 49 7.16 -14.66 7.38
N HIS A 50 7.56 -13.85 8.37
CA HIS A 50 8.85 -13.17 8.35
C HIS A 50 10.02 -14.17 8.34
N GLU A 51 9.94 -15.21 9.17
CA GLU A 51 10.95 -16.27 9.21
C GLU A 51 10.96 -17.08 7.90
N GLN A 52 9.79 -17.38 7.33
CA GLN A 52 9.68 -18.04 6.03
C GLN A 52 10.33 -17.20 4.92
N ILE A 53 10.04 -15.90 4.85
CA ILE A 53 10.67 -14.98 3.88
C ILE A 53 12.19 -14.96 4.06
N ALA A 54 12.69 -14.89 5.29
CA ALA A 54 14.13 -14.90 5.56
C ALA A 54 14.79 -16.21 5.13
N ASN A 55 14.15 -17.35 5.40
CA ASN A 55 14.62 -18.67 4.99
C ASN A 55 14.67 -18.82 3.47
N GLU A 56 13.60 -18.44 2.77
CA GLU A 56 13.54 -18.52 1.31
C GLU A 56 14.52 -17.55 0.64
N SER A 57 14.71 -16.36 1.21
CA SER A 57 15.73 -15.40 0.73
C SER A 57 17.13 -15.99 0.83
N SER A 58 17.47 -16.63 1.95
CA SER A 58 18.75 -17.32 2.14
C SER A 58 18.98 -18.43 1.13
N LYS A 59 17.97 -19.28 0.89
CA LYS A 59 18.04 -20.33 -0.13
C LYS A 59 18.29 -19.74 -1.52
N LYS A 60 17.57 -18.68 -1.90
CA LYS A 60 17.74 -18.01 -3.20
C LYS A 60 19.13 -17.43 -3.37
N PHE A 61 19.65 -16.72 -2.37
CA PHE A 61 21.00 -16.15 -2.45
C PHE A 61 22.09 -17.22 -2.59
N LEU A 62 21.94 -18.37 -1.91
CA LEU A 62 22.87 -19.50 -2.07
C LEU A 62 22.79 -20.16 -3.45
N LEU A 63 21.58 -20.25 -4.02
CA LEU A 63 21.37 -20.82 -5.35
C LEU A 63 21.96 -19.93 -6.46
N GLU A 64 21.78 -18.61 -6.34
CA GLU A 64 22.25 -17.64 -7.33
C GLU A 64 23.76 -17.37 -7.23
N LYS A 65 24.43 -17.86 -6.17
CA LYS A 65 25.88 -17.72 -5.93
C LYS A 65 26.34 -16.27 -6.03
N PHE A 66 25.62 -15.38 -5.37
CA PHE A 66 26.00 -13.97 -5.34
C PHE A 66 27.23 -13.76 -4.44
N ASP A 67 28.26 -13.10 -4.97
CA ASP A 67 29.55 -12.91 -4.28
C ASP A 67 29.59 -11.66 -3.38
N GLY A 68 28.54 -10.84 -3.38
CA GLY A 68 28.49 -9.60 -2.59
C GLY A 68 27.94 -9.82 -1.18
N ASN A 69 28.32 -8.91 -0.28
CA ASN A 69 27.95 -8.96 1.15
C ASN A 69 26.74 -8.07 1.49
N THR A 70 26.03 -7.58 0.48
CA THR A 70 25.02 -6.54 0.62
C THR A 70 23.79 -6.84 -0.23
N PHE A 71 22.63 -6.32 0.18
CA PHE A 71 21.40 -6.41 -0.62
C PHE A 71 20.52 -5.16 -0.46
N ILE A 72 19.73 -4.85 -1.49
CA ILE A 72 18.60 -3.91 -1.45
C ILE A 72 17.33 -4.72 -1.20
N LEU A 73 16.47 -4.28 -0.28
CA LEU A 73 15.12 -4.82 -0.14
C LEU A 73 14.11 -3.93 -0.87
N ALA A 74 13.40 -4.50 -1.83
CA ALA A 74 12.25 -3.88 -2.48
C ALA A 74 10.97 -4.59 -2.04
N ILE A 75 10.00 -3.85 -1.49
CA ILE A 75 8.71 -4.40 -1.08
C ILE A 75 7.60 -3.83 -1.94
N ASN A 76 6.84 -4.73 -2.57
CA ASN A 76 5.59 -4.41 -3.23
C ASN A 76 4.45 -4.79 -2.30
N MET A 77 3.67 -3.79 -1.89
CA MET A 77 2.51 -3.98 -1.02
C MET A 77 1.23 -4.08 -1.84
N PRO A 78 0.18 -4.74 -1.32
CA PRO A 78 -1.11 -4.76 -1.98
C PRO A 78 -1.66 -3.34 -2.12
N ILE A 79 -2.29 -3.04 -3.26
CA ILE A 79 -2.81 -1.70 -3.57
C ILE A 79 -3.82 -1.24 -2.51
N THR A 80 -4.60 -2.15 -1.94
CA THR A 80 -5.56 -1.85 -0.87
C THR A 80 -4.89 -1.35 0.40
N GLN A 81 -3.71 -1.86 0.76
CA GLN A 81 -2.95 -1.36 1.91
C GLN A 81 -2.49 0.09 1.68
N ILE A 82 -1.95 0.36 0.49
CA ILE A 82 -1.52 1.70 0.06
C ILE A 82 -2.72 2.67 0.03
N PHE A 83 -3.87 2.19 -0.42
CA PHE A 83 -5.09 2.96 -0.49
C PHE A 83 -5.62 3.36 0.89
N ARG A 84 -5.69 2.41 1.84
CA ARG A 84 -6.07 2.67 3.23
C ARG A 84 -5.11 3.66 3.89
N GLU A 85 -3.82 3.53 3.64
CA GLU A 85 -2.81 4.49 4.12
C GLU A 85 -3.05 5.89 3.56
N THR A 86 -3.34 6.01 2.26
CA THR A 86 -3.64 7.28 1.60
C THR A 86 -4.91 7.92 2.17
N ILE A 87 -5.95 7.13 2.44
CA ILE A 87 -7.18 7.60 3.08
C ILE A 87 -6.87 8.18 4.46
N LEU A 88 -6.10 7.47 5.30
CA LEU A 88 -5.73 7.96 6.62
C LEU A 88 -4.93 9.27 6.53
N GLN A 89 -3.93 9.33 5.67
CA GLN A 89 -3.14 10.56 5.48
C GLN A 89 -4.02 11.76 5.07
N LYS A 90 -5.03 11.54 4.23
CA LYS A 90 -5.98 12.59 3.82
C LYS A 90 -6.95 13.00 4.93
N LEU A 91 -7.47 12.05 5.72
CA LEU A 91 -8.39 12.36 6.82
C LEU A 91 -7.72 13.14 7.95
N TYR A 92 -6.42 12.90 8.13
CA TYR A 92 -5.64 13.34 9.27
C TYR A 92 -4.55 14.36 8.89
N ASP A 93 -4.72 15.00 7.73
CA ASP A 93 -4.09 16.25 7.25
C ASP A 93 -2.62 16.51 7.63
N TYR A 94 -1.77 15.49 7.49
CA TYR A 94 -0.33 15.67 7.40
C TYR A 94 0.18 14.79 6.27
N GLY A 95 0.75 15.41 5.24
CA GLY A 95 1.38 14.72 4.10
C GLY A 95 2.63 13.88 4.47
N ARG A 96 2.80 13.53 5.75
CA ARG A 96 3.78 12.61 6.32
C ARG A 96 3.18 12.01 7.59
N TRP A 97 3.53 10.76 7.87
CA TRP A 97 3.43 10.18 9.21
C TRP A 97 4.07 11.16 10.24
N ALA A 98 3.44 11.31 11.41
CA ALA A 98 3.95 12.17 12.49
C ALA A 98 5.46 11.93 12.72
N PRO A 99 6.25 12.95 13.11
CA PRO A 99 7.68 12.78 13.37
C PRO A 99 7.94 11.63 14.36
N GLY A 100 8.53 10.53 13.88
CA GLY A 100 8.78 9.31 14.67
C GLY A 100 7.82 8.15 14.39
N SER A 101 6.73 8.38 13.65
CA SER A 101 5.85 7.31 13.14
C SER A 101 6.24 6.93 11.71
N MET A 102 6.06 5.65 11.39
CA MET A 102 6.40 5.06 10.10
C MET A 102 5.15 4.44 9.48
N SER A 103 5.09 4.47 8.15
CA SER A 103 4.10 3.69 7.41
C SER A 103 4.21 2.19 7.75
N PRO A 104 3.12 1.42 7.66
CA PRO A 104 3.21 -0.03 7.76
C PRO A 104 4.22 -0.63 6.80
N LYS A 105 4.36 -0.06 5.60
CA LYS A 105 5.36 -0.49 4.62
C LYS A 105 6.78 -0.31 5.14
N GLU A 106 7.09 0.86 5.70
CA GLU A 106 8.42 1.14 6.28
C GLU A 106 8.70 0.24 7.49
N LEU A 107 7.72 0.04 8.37
CA LEU A 107 7.85 -0.87 9.52
C LEU A 107 8.10 -2.31 9.08
N LEU A 108 7.35 -2.79 8.10
CA LEU A 108 7.53 -4.12 7.54
C LEU A 108 8.91 -4.25 6.88
N SER A 109 9.35 -3.21 6.16
CA SER A 109 10.68 -3.17 5.55
C SER A 109 11.78 -3.28 6.60
N CYS A 110 11.71 -2.51 7.68
CA CYS A 110 12.68 -2.57 8.77
C CYS A 110 12.72 -3.96 9.42
N CYS A 111 11.55 -4.56 9.66
CA CYS A 111 11.44 -5.89 10.24
C CYS A 111 12.07 -6.97 9.33
N LEU A 112 11.67 -7.01 8.06
CA LEU A 112 12.16 -7.99 7.09
C LEU A 112 13.66 -7.83 6.84
N MET A 113 14.16 -6.59 6.71
CA MET A 113 15.60 -6.33 6.57
C MET A 113 16.39 -6.92 7.74
N GLY A 114 15.91 -6.76 8.97
CA GLY A 114 16.54 -7.33 10.17
C GLY A 114 16.59 -8.86 10.13
N LYS A 115 15.44 -9.50 9.86
CA LYS A 115 15.33 -10.97 9.80
C LYS A 115 16.16 -11.58 8.67
N ILE A 116 16.11 -10.99 7.49
CA ILE A 116 16.90 -11.46 6.33
C ILE A 116 18.40 -11.28 6.63
N ALA A 117 18.82 -10.14 7.17
CA ALA A 117 20.22 -9.91 7.52
C ALA A 117 20.73 -10.90 8.58
N GLU A 118 19.91 -11.19 9.59
CA GLU A 118 20.24 -12.16 10.64
C GLU A 118 20.49 -13.56 10.03
N LYS A 119 19.65 -13.97 9.07
CA LYS A 119 19.70 -15.29 8.47
C LYS A 119 20.78 -15.45 7.40
N THR A 120 20.96 -14.43 6.57
CA THR A 120 21.84 -14.47 5.39
C THR A 120 23.24 -13.93 5.69
N LYS A 121 23.40 -13.19 6.79
CA LYS A 121 24.61 -12.40 7.13
C LYS A 121 24.95 -11.32 6.10
N LEU A 122 24.07 -11.05 5.14
CA LEU A 122 24.19 -9.93 4.22
C LEU A 122 23.68 -8.65 4.87
N ARG A 123 24.32 -7.53 4.54
CA ARG A 123 23.94 -6.21 5.07
C ARG A 123 22.93 -5.51 4.13
N PRO A 124 21.78 -5.04 4.65
CA PRO A 124 20.88 -4.21 3.85
C PRO A 124 21.52 -2.84 3.56
N THR A 125 21.45 -2.40 2.32
CA THR A 125 21.95 -1.10 1.85
C THR A 125 21.25 -0.70 0.56
N LEU A 126 21.13 0.61 0.29
CA LEU A 126 20.60 1.12 -0.98
C LEU A 126 21.62 1.06 -2.13
N ASN A 127 22.88 0.76 -1.83
CA ASN A 127 23.98 0.76 -2.80
C ASN A 127 24.45 -0.68 -3.14
N SER A 128 23.54 -1.65 -3.17
CA SER A 128 23.89 -3.02 -3.57
C SER A 128 23.41 -3.29 -4.99
N ASP A 129 24.16 -4.10 -5.74
CA ASP A 129 23.74 -4.59 -7.05
C ASP A 129 22.72 -5.75 -6.92
N LEU A 130 22.66 -6.39 -5.74
CA LEU A 130 21.67 -7.42 -5.43
C LEU A 130 20.37 -6.79 -4.92
N ILE A 131 19.28 -6.99 -5.66
CA ILE A 131 17.94 -6.53 -5.28
C ILE A 131 17.06 -7.73 -4.95
N LEU A 132 16.69 -7.85 -3.68
CA LEU A 132 15.66 -8.79 -3.23
C LEU A 132 14.30 -8.11 -3.29
N THR A 133 13.41 -8.62 -4.15
CA THR A 133 12.04 -8.13 -4.24
C THR A 133 11.08 -9.09 -3.54
N VAL A 134 10.34 -8.60 -2.55
CA VAL A 134 9.25 -9.31 -1.88
C VAL A 134 7.94 -8.65 -2.32
N SER A 135 7.06 -9.44 -2.95
CA SER A 135 5.76 -8.94 -3.40
C SER A 135 4.65 -9.62 -2.61
N PHE A 136 3.83 -8.80 -1.97
CA PHE A 136 2.63 -9.22 -1.27
C PHE A 136 1.43 -8.98 -2.18
N GLU A 137 0.66 -10.04 -2.42
CA GLU A 137 -0.55 -10.00 -3.20
C GLU A 137 -1.75 -10.14 -2.26
N ASN A 138 -2.85 -9.46 -2.60
CA ASN A 138 -4.12 -9.59 -1.91
C ASN A 138 -5.21 -9.66 -2.97
N ASP A 139 -5.99 -10.73 -2.96
CA ASP A 139 -7.09 -10.93 -3.91
C ASP A 139 -8.26 -9.99 -3.63
N GLU A 140 -8.34 -9.44 -2.43
CA GLU A 140 -9.46 -8.61 -1.99
C GLU A 140 -9.23 -7.14 -2.31
N PHE A 141 -9.91 -6.66 -3.36
CA PHE A 141 -10.28 -5.26 -3.47
C PHE A 141 -11.58 -5.06 -2.69
N MET A 142 -11.50 -4.41 -1.53
CA MET A 142 -12.65 -4.31 -0.62
C MET A 142 -13.62 -3.23 -1.10
N GLU A 143 -14.86 -3.64 -1.44
CA GLU A 143 -15.92 -2.74 -1.88
C GLU A 143 -16.21 -1.65 -0.83
N SER A 144 -16.06 -1.99 0.45
CA SER A 144 -16.17 -1.05 1.57
C SER A 144 -15.20 0.13 1.46
N ASP A 145 -13.96 -0.12 1.05
CA ASP A 145 -12.93 0.91 0.95
C ASP A 145 -13.28 1.89 -0.18
N PHE A 146 -13.80 1.35 -1.29
CA PHE A 146 -14.22 2.16 -2.43
C PHE A 146 -15.46 3.00 -2.11
N ASN A 147 -16.47 2.40 -1.48
CA ASN A 147 -17.67 3.11 -1.04
C ASN A 147 -17.32 4.21 -0.02
N PHE A 148 -16.40 3.93 0.91
CA PHE A 148 -15.89 4.94 1.83
C PHE A 148 -15.25 6.12 1.08
N ALA A 149 -14.40 5.83 0.10
CA ALA A 149 -13.68 6.87 -0.62
C ALA A 149 -14.60 7.72 -1.52
N LEU A 150 -15.60 7.11 -2.16
CA LEU A 150 -16.61 7.84 -2.93
C LEU A 150 -17.43 8.79 -2.05
N LEU A 151 -17.80 8.35 -0.84
CA LEU A 151 -18.57 9.15 0.11
C LEU A 151 -17.77 10.32 0.69
N ASN A 152 -16.52 10.08 1.09
CA ASN A 152 -15.71 11.07 1.81
C ASN A 152 -14.87 11.96 0.89
N PHE A 153 -14.50 11.48 -0.30
CA PHE A 153 -13.65 12.18 -1.26
C PHE A 153 -14.25 12.25 -2.67
N PRO A 154 -15.51 12.65 -2.85
CA PRO A 154 -16.20 12.57 -4.15
C PRO A 154 -15.47 13.34 -5.24
N ASN A 155 -14.86 14.49 -4.91
CA ASN A 155 -14.14 15.35 -5.85
C ASN A 155 -12.88 14.70 -6.46
N GLU A 156 -12.30 13.71 -5.80
CA GLU A 156 -11.13 12.96 -6.29
C GLU A 156 -11.53 11.90 -7.34
N PHE A 157 -12.78 11.42 -7.27
CA PHE A 157 -13.34 10.43 -8.18
C PHE A 157 -14.25 11.04 -9.26
N THR A 158 -14.62 12.32 -9.13
CA THR A 158 -15.25 13.05 -10.24
C THR A 158 -14.24 13.26 -11.35
N ASN A 159 -14.39 12.48 -12.41
CA ASN A 159 -13.62 12.58 -13.64
C ASN A 159 -13.32 14.04 -14.03
N SER A 160 -12.04 14.34 -14.18
CA SER A 160 -11.50 15.53 -14.85
C SER A 160 -11.87 15.60 -16.35
N THR A 161 -12.98 15.00 -16.76
CA THR A 161 -13.56 15.18 -18.10
C THR A 161 -14.28 16.52 -18.24
N ASN A 162 -14.62 17.18 -17.12
CA ASN A 162 -15.32 18.47 -17.15
C ASN A 162 -14.40 19.71 -17.07
N LYS A 163 -13.10 19.57 -16.76
CA LYS A 163 -12.17 20.71 -16.73
C LYS A 163 -11.56 21.07 -18.09
N LYS A 164 -11.59 20.17 -19.09
CA LYS A 164 -11.17 20.49 -20.47
C LYS A 164 -12.28 21.04 -21.38
N ARG A 165 -13.53 21.15 -20.89
CA ARG A 165 -14.70 21.58 -21.69
C ARG A 165 -15.22 22.99 -21.37
N ARG A 166 -14.48 23.82 -20.62
CA ARG A 166 -14.82 25.24 -20.41
C ARG A 166 -14.17 26.23 -21.40
N LYS A 167 -13.61 25.73 -22.51
CA LYS A 167 -13.17 26.58 -23.65
C LYS A 167 -13.79 26.22 -25.00
N LEU A 168 -14.75 25.31 -25.07
CA LEU A 168 -15.47 25.04 -26.31
C LEU A 168 -16.91 24.66 -26.03
N LYS A 169 -17.83 25.38 -26.66
CA LYS A 169 -19.29 25.27 -26.66
C LYS A 169 -20.07 26.19 -25.72
N ASN A 170 -20.14 27.46 -26.12
CA ASN A 170 -21.46 28.04 -26.36
C ASN A 170 -22.13 27.26 -27.49
N GLU A 171 -23.45 27.16 -27.42
CA GLU A 171 -24.38 26.57 -28.40
C GLU A 171 -24.86 25.13 -28.10
N ASN A 172 -26.02 25.14 -27.42
CA ASN A 172 -27.28 24.49 -27.81
C ASN A 172 -27.54 23.01 -27.46
N ASN A 173 -28.57 22.84 -26.62
CA ASN A 173 -29.67 21.87 -26.65
C ASN A 173 -29.36 20.41 -26.28
N THR A 174 -29.72 19.99 -25.06
CA THR A 174 -31.01 19.38 -24.58
C THR A 174 -31.12 17.87 -24.82
N ASP A 175 -31.27 17.18 -23.68
CA ASP A 175 -31.94 15.90 -23.42
C ASP A 175 -31.51 14.62 -24.15
N LYS A 176 -30.81 13.74 -23.41
CA LYS A 176 -31.39 12.51 -22.83
C LYS A 176 -30.31 11.69 -22.11
N ASN A 177 -30.43 11.64 -20.78
CA ASN A 177 -29.64 10.78 -19.90
C ASN A 177 -30.10 9.33 -20.02
N HIS A 178 -29.24 8.48 -20.56
CA HIS A 178 -29.11 7.08 -20.16
C HIS A 178 -27.62 6.73 -20.24
N ILE A 179 -26.88 7.04 -19.19
CA ILE A 179 -25.48 6.63 -19.06
C ILE A 179 -25.49 5.32 -18.28
N ASN A 180 -25.18 4.25 -19.00
CA ASN A 180 -24.91 2.92 -18.46
C ASN A 180 -23.79 3.01 -17.41
N ALA A 181 -24.16 2.94 -16.13
CA ALA A 181 -23.23 3.02 -15.00
C ALA A 181 -22.19 1.88 -14.95
N ASN A 182 -22.39 0.80 -15.72
CA ASN A 182 -21.54 -0.39 -15.66
C ASN A 182 -20.42 -0.41 -16.72
N SER A 183 -20.50 0.38 -17.81
CA SER A 183 -19.47 0.32 -18.86
C SER A 183 -18.26 1.22 -18.58
N ASP A 184 -18.41 2.26 -17.76
CA ASP A 184 -17.33 3.23 -17.47
C ASP A 184 -16.45 2.86 -16.27
N LEU A 185 -16.91 1.96 -15.39
CA LEU A 185 -16.16 1.53 -14.20
C LEU A 185 -14.91 0.71 -14.58
N SER A 186 -15.03 -0.13 -15.60
CA SER A 186 -13.90 -0.86 -16.18
C SER A 186 -12.88 0.07 -16.84
N GLN A 187 -13.31 1.22 -17.36
CA GLN A 187 -12.46 2.21 -18.06
C GLN A 187 -11.66 3.10 -17.10
N LEU A 188 -12.21 3.38 -15.92
CA LEU A 188 -11.48 4.03 -14.82
C LEU A 188 -10.34 3.15 -14.27
N LEU A 189 -10.51 1.82 -14.33
CA LEU A 189 -9.56 0.84 -13.80
C LEU A 189 -8.56 0.28 -14.84
N THR A 190 -8.82 0.44 -16.15
CA THR A 190 -7.94 -0.15 -17.21
C THR A 190 -6.71 0.67 -17.57
N LYS A 191 -6.52 1.87 -17.00
CA LYS A 191 -5.28 2.64 -17.22
C LYS A 191 -4.12 2.27 -16.28
N VAL A 192 -4.23 1.18 -15.53
CA VAL A 192 -3.03 0.45 -15.09
C VAL A 192 -2.65 -0.45 -16.25
N LYS A 193 -1.73 0.05 -17.10
CA LYS A 193 -1.06 -0.75 -18.11
C LYS A 193 -0.35 -1.89 -17.38
N VAL A 194 -1.00 -3.05 -17.29
CA VAL A 194 -0.34 -4.31 -16.94
C VAL A 194 0.70 -4.54 -18.02
N ARG A 195 1.90 -4.01 -17.81
CA ARG A 195 3.08 -4.54 -18.46
C ARG A 195 3.28 -5.89 -17.81
N SER A 196 2.85 -6.94 -18.52
CA SER A 196 3.41 -8.27 -18.34
C SER A 196 4.91 -8.13 -18.08
N LEU A 197 5.38 -8.62 -16.94
CA LEU A 197 6.80 -8.66 -16.61
C LEU A 197 7.51 -9.59 -17.62
N SER A 198 8.13 -8.98 -18.62
CA SER A 198 9.27 -9.55 -19.33
C SER A 198 10.53 -9.21 -18.55
N MET A 199 11.34 -10.22 -18.22
CA MET A 199 12.68 -10.02 -17.66
C MET A 199 13.57 -9.36 -18.71
N THR A 200 14.18 -8.22 -18.38
CA THR A 200 15.30 -7.66 -19.13
C THR A 200 16.56 -7.80 -18.30
N ASN A 201 17.44 -8.71 -18.71
CA ASN A 201 18.84 -8.71 -18.32
C ASN A 201 19.54 -7.60 -19.10
N GLU A 202 19.59 -6.39 -18.56
CA GLU A 202 20.56 -5.40 -19.04
C GLU A 202 21.86 -5.58 -18.27
N ILE A 203 22.72 -6.42 -18.84
CA ILE A 203 24.14 -6.48 -18.49
C ILE A 203 24.77 -5.24 -19.13
N ALA A 204 25.14 -4.26 -18.31
CA ALA A 204 26.05 -3.21 -18.75
C ALA A 204 27.44 -3.83 -18.95
N ARG A 205 27.93 -3.80 -20.20
CA ARG A 205 29.33 -4.07 -20.55
C ARG A 205 30.12 -2.76 -20.58
#